data_AF-A0A2X2T1J8-F1
#
_entry.id   AF-A0A2X2T1J8-F1
#
_cell.length_a   1.000
_cell.length_b   1.000
_cell.length_c   1.000
_cell.angle_alpha   90.00
_cell.angle_beta   90.00
_cell.angle_gamma   90.00
#
_symmetry.space_group_name_H-M   'P 1'
#
loop_
_entity.id
_entity.type
_entity.pdbx_description
1 polymer ?
#
loop_
_entity_poly.entity_id
_entity_poly.type
_entity_poly.pdbx_seq_one_letter_code
_entity_poly.pdbx_strand_id
1 'polypeptide(L)'
;MPTTTGFIPGQESGFPLIELDDVVHKIREMPGIRLAGLTHFPCLLWNEEQQQTQPTRNLMTLLKARDLLHEQGIEIEQINAPSASSCSTFPILAEHGVTHAEPGHALTGTIPANQHGDQPEAIAMLYLTEVSHQFQGKSYCYGGGYYRRGHAQNALVLSSDARPEQARLLPPDSTSIDYHLALEGRYPVGSPVVMCFRTQIFVTRSDVALVSGIQSGNPVLEALYDSLGHPIPGGQHE
;
A
#
# COMPACT_ATOMS: atom_id res chain seq x y z
N MET A 1 4.78 15.61 -7.77
CA MET A 1 5.58 14.52 -8.34
C MET A 1 7.04 14.94 -8.27
N PRO A 2 7.95 14.25 -7.57
CA PRO A 2 9.37 14.53 -7.75
C PRO A 2 9.77 13.96 -9.11
N THR A 3 10.02 14.86 -10.06
CA THR A 3 10.81 14.58 -11.25
C THR A 3 12.27 14.32 -10.83
N THR A 4 13.01 13.61 -11.68
CA THR A 4 14.48 13.49 -11.72
C THR A 4 15.18 12.70 -10.60
N THR A 5 15.61 11.46 -10.94
CA THR A 5 16.81 10.77 -10.39
C THR A 5 16.97 10.61 -8.88
N GLY A 6 15.91 10.78 -8.08
CA GLY A 6 15.97 10.63 -6.63
C GLY A 6 15.45 9.28 -6.16
N PHE A 7 16.21 8.62 -5.29
CA PHE A 7 15.69 7.56 -4.43
C PHE A 7 14.44 8.03 -3.68
N ILE A 8 13.52 7.11 -3.39
CA ILE A 8 12.42 7.41 -2.46
C ILE A 8 13.06 7.60 -1.07
N PRO A 9 12.83 8.73 -0.37
CA PRO A 9 13.41 8.95 0.95
C PRO A 9 13.16 7.79 1.92
N GLY A 10 14.22 7.32 2.57
CA GLY A 10 14.21 6.14 3.44
C GLY A 10 14.46 4.81 2.71
N GLN A 11 14.80 4.85 1.41
CA GLN A 11 15.10 3.68 0.58
C GLN A 11 16.46 3.79 -0.13
N GLU A 12 17.28 4.78 0.21
CA GLU A 12 18.66 4.99 -0.27
C GLU A 12 19.56 3.83 0.15
N SER A 13 19.56 2.76 -0.63
CA SER A 13 20.21 1.48 -0.28
C SER A 13 20.63 0.67 -1.50
N GLY A 14 21.43 -0.36 -1.26
CA GLY A 14 21.93 -1.29 -2.27
C GLY A 14 23.38 -1.03 -2.68
N PHE A 15 23.84 -1.79 -3.66
CA PHE A 15 25.18 -1.65 -4.23
C PHE A 15 25.11 -0.84 -5.53
N PRO A 16 26.00 0.15 -5.73
CA PRO A 16 26.13 0.83 -7.00
C PRO A 16 26.43 -0.17 -8.12
N LEU A 17 25.84 0.03 -9.30
CA LEU A 17 26.02 -0.90 -10.44
C LEU A 17 27.49 -1.02 -10.86
N ILE A 18 28.29 0.02 -10.68
CA ILE A 18 29.74 0.01 -10.98
C ILE A 18 30.56 -0.87 -10.03
N GLU A 19 30.02 -1.18 -8.85
CA GLU A 19 30.67 -2.04 -7.85
C GLU A 19 30.14 -3.49 -7.91
N LEU A 20 29.24 -3.80 -8.86
CA LEU A 20 28.54 -5.08 -8.91
C LEU A 20 29.51 -6.27 -8.98
N ASP A 21 30.56 -6.16 -9.79
CA ASP A 21 31.55 -7.23 -9.99
C ASP A 21 32.31 -7.53 -8.69
N ASP A 22 32.80 -6.49 -8.02
CA ASP A 22 33.52 -6.61 -6.75
C ASP A 22 32.63 -7.21 -5.65
N VAL A 23 31.36 -6.78 -5.61
CA VAL A 23 30.37 -7.28 -4.65
C VAL A 23 30.08 -8.75 -4.89
N VAL A 24 29.80 -9.14 -6.15
CA VAL A 24 29.49 -10.53 -6.50
C VAL A 24 30.68 -11.44 -6.26
N HIS A 25 31.90 -10.98 -6.56
CA HIS A 25 33.12 -11.72 -6.24
C HIS A 25 33.21 -12.01 -4.74
N LYS A 26 33.07 -10.99 -3.89
CA LYS A 26 33.07 -11.14 -2.43
C LYS A 26 31.97 -12.06 -1.92
N ILE A 27 30.74 -11.94 -2.45
CA ILE A 27 29.61 -12.79 -2.05
C ILE A 27 29.91 -14.27 -2.34
N ARG A 28 30.53 -14.58 -3.49
CA ARG A 28 30.84 -15.97 -3.88
C ARG A 28 31.95 -16.61 -3.04
N GLU A 29 32.80 -15.80 -2.39
CA GLU A 29 33.83 -16.30 -1.46
C GLU A 29 33.27 -16.60 -0.06
N MET A 30 32.07 -16.12 0.27
CA MET A 30 31.48 -16.30 1.60
C MET A 30 30.93 -17.73 1.77
N PRO A 31 31.47 -18.54 2.71
CA PRO A 31 30.94 -19.87 2.96
C PRO A 31 29.51 -19.78 3.52
N GLY A 32 28.62 -20.63 3.02
CA GLY A 32 27.21 -20.66 3.43
C GLY A 32 26.31 -19.65 2.72
N ILE A 33 26.85 -18.82 1.81
CA ILE A 33 26.05 -17.91 0.98
C ILE A 33 25.99 -18.42 -0.45
N ARG A 34 24.81 -18.30 -1.05
CA ARG A 34 24.56 -18.57 -2.48
C ARG A 34 23.92 -17.33 -3.09
N LEU A 35 24.54 -16.78 -4.13
CA LEU A 35 23.93 -15.71 -4.90
C LEU A 35 22.75 -16.29 -5.71
N ALA A 36 21.53 -16.12 -5.20
CA ALA A 36 20.31 -16.60 -5.85
C ALA A 36 19.77 -15.60 -6.87
N GLY A 37 20.01 -14.31 -6.67
CA GLY A 37 19.58 -13.30 -7.63
C GLY A 37 19.60 -11.87 -7.14
N LEU A 38 18.73 -11.05 -7.75
CA LEU A 38 18.74 -9.60 -7.65
C LEU A 38 17.34 -9.08 -7.32
N THR A 39 17.29 -7.92 -6.66
CA THR A 39 16.05 -7.18 -6.40
C THR A 39 16.28 -5.68 -6.47
N HIS A 40 15.22 -4.92 -6.74
CA HIS A 40 15.20 -3.47 -6.61
C HIS A 40 13.78 -2.97 -6.34
N PHE A 41 13.62 -1.71 -5.93
CA PHE A 41 12.32 -1.12 -5.63
C PHE A 41 12.35 0.39 -5.92
N PRO A 42 11.24 0.99 -6.38
CA PRO A 42 10.07 0.34 -6.96
C PRO A 42 10.35 -0.05 -8.42
N CYS A 43 10.06 -1.29 -8.83
CA CYS A 43 10.27 -1.72 -10.22
C CYS A 43 9.16 -1.23 -11.17
N LEU A 44 7.94 -1.06 -10.66
CA LEU A 44 6.83 -0.45 -11.38
C LEU A 44 6.20 0.70 -10.58
N LEU A 45 5.69 1.71 -11.27
CA LEU A 45 4.96 2.84 -10.68
C LEU A 45 3.75 3.25 -11.55
N TRP A 46 2.67 3.66 -10.88
CA TRP A 46 1.52 4.29 -11.51
C TRP A 46 1.89 5.68 -12.05
N ASN A 47 1.59 5.92 -13.31
CA ASN A 47 1.71 7.20 -13.99
C ASN A 47 0.31 7.83 -14.09
N GLU A 48 0.07 8.89 -13.31
CA GLU A 48 -1.23 9.58 -13.28
C GLU A 48 -1.56 10.27 -14.61
N GLU A 49 -0.58 10.81 -15.34
CA GLU A 49 -0.86 11.50 -16.60
C GLU A 49 -1.28 10.51 -17.69
N GLN A 50 -0.69 9.32 -17.68
CA GLN A 50 -0.93 8.28 -18.69
C GLN A 50 -1.95 7.23 -18.25
N GLN A 51 -2.42 7.30 -17.00
CA GLN A 51 -3.36 6.35 -16.38
C GLN A 51 -2.92 4.88 -16.55
N GLN A 52 -1.61 4.63 -16.38
CA GLN A 52 -1.01 3.31 -16.56
C GLN A 52 0.12 3.06 -15.57
N THR A 53 0.28 1.82 -15.12
CA THR A 53 1.47 1.39 -14.39
C THR A 53 2.61 1.07 -15.35
N GLN A 54 3.80 1.59 -15.09
CA GLN A 54 4.93 1.53 -16.02
C GLN A 54 6.22 1.05 -15.36
N PRO A 55 7.12 0.41 -16.15
CA PRO A 55 8.50 0.16 -15.74
C PRO A 55 9.22 1.42 -15.28
N THR A 56 9.93 1.33 -14.17
CA THR A 56 10.80 2.40 -13.69
C THR A 56 12.23 2.23 -14.20
N ARG A 57 13.06 3.26 -14.02
CA ARG A 57 14.52 3.14 -14.22
C ARG A 57 15.15 2.10 -13.29
N ASN A 58 14.54 1.82 -12.14
CA ASN A 58 15.04 0.84 -11.16
C ASN A 58 14.88 -0.58 -11.71
N LEU A 59 13.76 -0.88 -12.39
CA LEU A 59 13.62 -2.13 -13.14
C LEU A 59 14.69 -2.22 -14.25
N MET A 60 14.91 -1.15 -15.02
CA MET A 60 15.96 -1.15 -16.05
C MET A 60 17.36 -1.40 -15.47
N THR A 61 17.69 -0.82 -14.31
CA THR A 61 18.95 -1.09 -13.61
C THR A 61 19.04 -2.55 -13.16
N LEU A 62 17.95 -3.13 -12.65
CA LEU A 62 17.89 -4.52 -12.24
C LEU A 62 18.17 -5.48 -13.42
N LEU A 63 17.55 -5.22 -14.56
CA LEU A 63 17.75 -6.02 -15.78
C LEU A 63 19.16 -5.86 -16.34
N LYS A 64 19.70 -4.64 -16.32
CA LYS A 64 21.10 -4.40 -16.72
C LYS A 64 22.08 -5.16 -15.83
N ALA A 65 21.85 -5.18 -14.51
CA ALA A 65 22.66 -5.95 -13.58
C ALA A 65 22.58 -7.46 -13.88
N ARG A 66 21.38 -8.00 -14.14
CA ARG A 66 21.21 -9.39 -14.58
C ARG A 66 22.04 -9.69 -15.82
N ASP A 67 21.95 -8.85 -16.85
CA ASP A 67 22.60 -9.09 -18.14
C ASP A 67 24.13 -9.09 -17.99
N LEU A 68 24.68 -8.15 -17.20
CA LEU A 68 26.12 -8.12 -16.88
C LEU A 68 26.61 -9.39 -16.18
N LEU A 69 25.83 -9.92 -15.23
CA LEU A 69 26.19 -11.17 -14.55
C LEU A 69 26.08 -12.38 -15.47
N HIS A 70 25.07 -12.41 -16.34
CA HIS A 70 24.92 -13.46 -17.34
C HIS A 70 26.09 -13.48 -18.32
N GLU A 71 26.58 -12.32 -18.78
CA GLU A 71 27.77 -12.20 -19.65
C GLU A 71 29.04 -12.76 -18.98
N GLN A 72 29.11 -12.77 -17.65
CA GLN A 72 30.20 -13.36 -16.87
C GLN A 72 30.00 -14.87 -16.59
N GLY A 73 28.95 -15.47 -17.14
CA GLY A 73 28.59 -16.87 -16.90
C GLY A 73 28.02 -17.11 -15.50
N ILE A 74 27.49 -16.08 -14.84
CA ILE A 74 26.84 -16.18 -13.54
C ILE A 74 25.34 -16.33 -13.75
N GLU A 75 24.82 -17.52 -13.44
CA GLU A 75 23.39 -17.78 -13.51
C GLU A 75 22.65 -17.14 -12.32
N ILE A 76 21.52 -16.49 -12.62
CA ILE A 76 20.64 -15.86 -11.64
C ILE A 76 19.28 -16.54 -11.73
N GLU A 77 18.85 -17.18 -10.64
CA GLU A 77 17.57 -17.88 -10.54
C GLU A 77 16.42 -16.92 -10.25
N GLN A 78 16.70 -15.82 -9.55
CA GLN A 78 15.68 -14.90 -9.06
C GLN A 78 15.93 -13.46 -9.54
N ILE A 79 15.05 -13.00 -10.42
CA ILE A 79 14.79 -11.57 -10.63
C ILE A 79 13.51 -11.23 -9.90
N ASN A 80 13.65 -10.58 -8.74
CA ASN A 80 12.54 -10.12 -7.91
C ASN A 80 12.29 -8.63 -8.16
N ALA A 81 11.09 -8.28 -8.65
CA ALA A 81 10.74 -6.93 -9.06
C ALA A 81 9.46 -6.43 -8.35
N PRO A 82 9.55 -6.07 -7.06
CA PRO A 82 8.42 -5.57 -6.29
C PRO A 82 7.98 -4.14 -6.67
N SER A 83 6.87 -3.71 -6.05
CA SER A 83 6.08 -2.50 -6.33
C SER A 83 5.05 -2.69 -7.44
N ALA A 84 3.81 -2.29 -7.13
CA ALA A 84 2.65 -2.32 -8.03
C ALA A 84 2.41 -3.68 -8.71
N SER A 85 2.83 -4.77 -8.09
CA SER A 85 2.50 -6.14 -8.51
C SER A 85 1.00 -6.38 -8.32
N SER A 86 0.30 -6.63 -9.42
CA SER A 86 -1.15 -6.83 -9.53
C SER A 86 -1.46 -7.72 -10.74
N CYS A 87 -2.69 -8.19 -10.85
CA CYS A 87 -3.18 -8.97 -11.99
C CYS A 87 -2.86 -8.29 -13.34
N SER A 88 -3.05 -6.97 -13.41
CA SER A 88 -2.81 -6.18 -14.62
C SER A 88 -1.34 -5.91 -14.93
N THR A 89 -0.43 -6.05 -13.97
CA THR A 89 1.01 -5.77 -14.17
C THR A 89 1.88 -7.01 -14.29
N PHE A 90 1.38 -8.19 -13.92
CA PHE A 90 2.10 -9.44 -14.14
C PHE A 90 2.51 -9.68 -15.60
N PRO A 91 1.69 -9.35 -16.63
CA PRO A 91 2.14 -9.44 -18.03
C PRO A 91 3.36 -8.56 -18.32
N ILE A 92 3.39 -7.32 -17.81
CA ILE A 92 4.51 -6.39 -17.98
C ILE A 92 5.79 -6.95 -17.33
N LEU A 93 5.67 -7.52 -16.12
CA LEU A 93 6.80 -8.15 -15.43
C LEU A 93 7.31 -9.37 -16.21
N ALA A 94 6.41 -10.22 -16.70
CA ALA A 94 6.75 -11.40 -17.48
C ALA A 94 7.47 -11.04 -18.79
N GLU A 95 7.06 -9.99 -19.49
CA GLU A 95 7.73 -9.48 -20.69
C GLU A 95 9.20 -9.08 -20.44
N HIS A 96 9.53 -8.66 -19.22
CA HIS A 96 10.90 -8.30 -18.82
C HIS A 96 11.71 -9.49 -18.26
N GLY A 97 11.13 -10.70 -18.23
CA GLY A 97 11.76 -11.88 -17.66
C GLY A 97 11.89 -11.82 -16.14
N VAL A 98 11.01 -11.08 -15.46
CA VAL A 98 10.90 -11.11 -14.01
C VAL A 98 10.36 -12.48 -13.59
N THR A 99 10.96 -13.04 -12.55
CA THR A 99 10.61 -14.38 -12.04
C THR A 99 9.77 -14.31 -10.76
N HIS A 100 9.93 -13.25 -9.97
CA HIS A 100 9.30 -13.09 -8.65
C HIS A 100 8.72 -11.67 -8.50
N ALA A 101 7.53 -11.60 -7.92
CA ALA A 101 6.79 -10.36 -7.67
C ALA A 101 6.12 -10.44 -6.29
N GLU A 102 5.76 -9.30 -5.71
CA GLU A 102 5.32 -9.21 -4.31
C GLU A 102 4.03 -8.38 -4.19
N PRO A 103 2.84 -8.97 -4.45
CA PRO A 103 1.57 -8.25 -4.35
C PRO A 103 1.24 -7.92 -2.88
N GLY A 104 1.11 -6.62 -2.60
CA GLY A 104 0.63 -6.10 -1.30
C GLY A 104 -0.77 -5.50 -1.44
N HIS A 105 -0.84 -4.22 -1.79
CA HIS A 105 -2.11 -3.50 -1.99
C HIS A 105 -3.08 -4.17 -2.98
N ALA A 106 -2.58 -4.95 -3.94
CA ALA A 106 -3.43 -5.71 -4.86
C ALA A 106 -4.35 -6.70 -4.11
N LEU A 107 -3.90 -7.28 -2.99
CA LEU A 107 -4.70 -8.20 -2.18
C LEU A 107 -5.99 -7.55 -1.62
N THR A 108 -6.01 -6.22 -1.50
CA THR A 108 -7.19 -5.47 -1.04
C THR A 108 -7.78 -4.56 -2.13
N GLY A 109 -7.32 -4.69 -3.37
CA GLY A 109 -7.71 -3.84 -4.50
C GLY A 109 -7.28 -2.37 -4.35
N THR A 110 -6.56 -1.98 -3.29
CA THR A 110 -6.21 -0.58 -2.97
C THR A 110 -4.97 -0.08 -3.72
N ILE A 111 -4.85 -0.47 -4.98
CA ILE A 111 -3.81 -0.01 -5.90
C ILE A 111 -4.25 1.26 -6.63
N PRO A 112 -3.33 2.20 -6.96
CA PRO A 112 -3.69 3.41 -7.70
C PRO A 112 -4.42 3.15 -9.02
N ALA A 113 -4.04 2.07 -9.72
CA ALA A 113 -4.69 1.67 -10.97
C ALA A 113 -6.18 1.32 -10.83
N ASN A 114 -6.69 1.10 -9.61
CA ASN A 114 -8.07 0.72 -9.35
C ASN A 114 -8.93 1.90 -8.85
N GLN A 115 -8.52 3.14 -9.09
CA GLN A 115 -9.28 4.32 -8.66
C GLN A 115 -10.68 4.41 -9.30
N HIS A 116 -10.88 3.77 -10.45
CA HIS A 116 -12.16 3.68 -11.14
C HIS A 116 -12.93 2.38 -10.86
N GLY A 117 -12.36 1.47 -10.05
CA GLY A 117 -12.98 0.18 -9.73
C GLY A 117 -13.05 -0.80 -10.92
N ASP A 118 -12.14 -0.67 -11.88
CA ASP A 118 -12.12 -1.43 -13.13
C ASP A 118 -11.01 -2.50 -13.20
N GLN A 119 -10.24 -2.68 -12.11
CA GLN A 119 -9.23 -3.74 -12.02
C GLN A 119 -9.84 -5.07 -11.56
N PRO A 120 -9.20 -6.21 -11.86
CA PRO A 120 -9.67 -7.52 -11.40
C PRO A 120 -9.80 -7.63 -9.87
N GLU A 121 -8.94 -6.94 -9.12
CA GLU A 121 -8.94 -6.94 -7.67
C GLU A 121 -9.99 -5.98 -7.10
N ALA A 122 -11.05 -6.53 -6.50
CA ALA A 122 -12.08 -5.75 -5.82
C ALA A 122 -11.53 -5.05 -4.56
N ILE A 123 -12.10 -3.89 -4.22
CA ILE A 123 -11.81 -3.24 -2.93
C ILE A 123 -12.29 -4.12 -1.79
N ALA A 124 -11.37 -4.51 -0.91
CA ALA A 124 -11.63 -5.44 0.19
C ALA A 124 -11.33 -4.85 1.58
N MET A 125 -11.17 -3.52 1.69
CA MET A 125 -10.97 -2.85 2.97
C MET A 125 -11.62 -1.46 2.99
N LEU A 126 -11.98 -1.02 4.20
CA LEU A 126 -12.43 0.34 4.50
C LEU A 126 -11.90 0.77 5.87
N TYR A 127 -11.87 2.07 6.12
CA TYR A 127 -11.60 2.66 7.43
C TYR A 127 -12.92 3.09 8.07
N LEU A 128 -13.24 2.51 9.23
CA LEU A 128 -14.42 2.85 10.02
C LEU A 128 -13.99 3.72 11.22
N THR A 129 -14.69 4.82 11.41
CA THR A 129 -14.54 5.71 12.57
C THR A 129 -15.90 6.29 12.97
N GLU A 130 -15.93 7.19 13.94
CA GLU A 130 -17.14 7.77 14.50
C GLU A 130 -16.95 9.27 14.72
N VAL A 131 -18.03 10.05 14.53
CA VAL A 131 -18.04 11.48 14.87
C VAL A 131 -17.91 11.65 16.39
N SER A 132 -16.77 12.20 16.82
CA SER A 132 -16.42 12.49 18.21
C SER A 132 -17.06 13.78 18.71
N HIS A 133 -16.90 14.88 17.96
CA HIS A 133 -17.42 16.19 18.36
C HIS A 133 -17.59 17.15 17.18
N GLN A 134 -18.16 18.33 17.46
CA GLN A 134 -18.29 19.43 16.51
C GLN A 134 -17.52 20.65 17.02
N PHE A 135 -16.84 21.36 16.11
CA PHE A 135 -16.17 22.62 16.42
C PHE A 135 -16.20 23.57 15.22
N GLN A 136 -16.58 24.83 15.46
CA GLN A 136 -16.65 25.88 14.43
C GLN A 136 -17.35 25.47 13.12
N GLY A 137 -18.47 24.75 13.24
CA GLY A 137 -19.26 24.33 12.08
C GLY A 137 -18.72 23.12 11.30
N LYS A 138 -17.70 22.45 11.83
CA LYS A 138 -17.13 21.22 11.30
C LYS A 138 -17.37 20.07 12.28
N SER A 139 -17.29 18.85 11.76
CA SER A 139 -17.36 17.63 12.57
C SER A 139 -15.99 16.99 12.61
N TYR A 140 -15.66 16.34 13.72
CA TYR A 140 -14.37 15.72 13.95
C TYR A 140 -14.60 14.27 14.30
N CYS A 141 -14.04 13.35 13.52
CA CYS A 141 -14.09 11.91 13.76
C CYS A 141 -12.79 11.42 14.38
N TYR A 142 -12.81 10.27 15.06
CA TYR A 142 -11.60 9.70 15.64
C TYR A 142 -10.56 9.39 14.57
N GLY A 143 -9.33 9.88 14.78
CA GLY A 143 -8.20 9.57 13.90
C GLY A 143 -7.46 8.31 14.35
N GLY A 144 -6.18 8.21 13.99
CA GLY A 144 -5.33 7.06 14.27
C GLY A 144 -5.05 6.19 13.05
N GLY A 145 -5.86 6.30 11.99
CA GLY A 145 -5.65 5.63 10.70
C GLY A 145 -5.13 6.53 9.57
N TYR A 146 -4.81 7.80 9.83
CA TYR A 146 -4.39 8.70 8.75
C TYR A 146 -3.00 8.32 8.22
N TYR A 147 -2.90 8.21 6.89
CA TYR A 147 -1.64 7.99 6.20
C TYR A 147 -1.35 9.15 5.25
N ARG A 148 -0.22 9.84 5.46
CA ARG A 148 0.14 11.07 4.72
C ARG A 148 0.13 10.92 3.20
N ARG A 149 0.52 9.74 2.69
CA ARG A 149 0.54 9.42 1.25
C ARG A 149 -0.74 8.72 0.78
N GLY A 150 -1.79 8.76 1.59
CA GLY A 150 -2.99 7.97 1.39
C GLY A 150 -4.06 8.57 0.50
N HIS A 151 -3.98 9.89 0.26
CA HIS A 151 -4.97 10.62 -0.56
C HIS A 151 -6.41 10.47 -0.04
N ALA A 152 -6.59 10.40 1.28
CA ALA A 152 -7.92 10.43 1.90
C ALA A 152 -8.62 11.76 1.59
N GLN A 153 -9.81 11.70 0.99
CA GLN A 153 -10.55 12.89 0.54
C GLN A 153 -12.05 12.81 0.83
N ASN A 154 -12.64 11.63 0.68
CA ASN A 154 -14.08 11.43 0.78
C ASN A 154 -14.42 10.55 1.99
N ALA A 155 -15.58 10.81 2.57
CA ALA A 155 -16.17 10.04 3.64
C ALA A 155 -17.66 9.82 3.39
N LEU A 156 -18.21 8.77 3.98
CA LEU A 156 -19.64 8.54 4.09
C LEU A 156 -20.01 8.60 5.57
N VAL A 157 -20.96 9.45 5.93
CA VAL A 157 -21.47 9.57 7.30
C VAL A 157 -22.83 8.93 7.38
N LEU A 158 -23.02 7.97 8.28
CA LEU A 158 -24.28 7.29 8.49
C LEU A 158 -25.06 8.02 9.60
N SER A 159 -25.98 8.89 9.20
CA SER A 159 -26.87 9.60 10.12
C SER A 159 -28.07 8.74 10.54
N SER A 160 -28.89 9.25 11.46
CA SER A 160 -30.03 8.57 12.09
C SER A 160 -31.04 7.94 11.13
N ASP A 161 -31.07 8.39 9.87
CA ASP A 161 -32.05 7.96 8.87
C ASP A 161 -31.54 6.76 8.03
N ALA A 162 -30.41 6.18 8.45
CA ALA A 162 -29.71 5.04 7.82
C ALA A 162 -29.30 5.24 6.35
N ARG A 163 -29.43 6.45 5.81
CA ARG A 163 -28.90 6.82 4.48
C ARG A 163 -27.51 7.42 4.65
N PRO A 164 -26.48 6.89 3.95
CA PRO A 164 -25.15 7.47 4.00
C PRO A 164 -25.16 8.84 3.30
N GLU A 165 -24.68 9.86 3.99
CA GLU A 165 -24.42 11.19 3.43
C GLU A 165 -22.96 11.28 2.98
N GLN A 166 -22.72 11.84 1.80
CA GLN A 166 -21.36 12.12 1.34
C GLN A 166 -20.79 13.32 2.08
N ALA A 167 -19.62 13.14 2.67
CA ALA A 167 -18.86 14.18 3.34
C ALA A 167 -17.45 14.27 2.76
N ARG A 168 -16.84 15.44 2.92
CA ARG A 168 -15.45 15.67 2.49
C ARG A 168 -14.53 15.77 3.70
N LEU A 169 -13.40 15.06 3.62
CA LEU A 169 -12.31 15.19 4.57
C LEU A 169 -11.57 16.50 4.30
N LEU A 170 -11.42 17.33 5.33
CA LEU A 170 -10.55 18.49 5.27
C LEU A 170 -9.09 18.02 5.32
N PRO A 171 -8.17 18.67 4.58
CA PRO A 171 -6.75 18.30 4.59
C PRO A 171 -6.19 18.25 6.02
N PRO A 172 -5.76 17.06 6.50
CA PRO A 172 -5.17 16.95 7.83
C PRO A 172 -3.82 17.65 7.88
N ASP A 173 -3.52 18.28 9.02
CA ASP A 173 -2.16 18.75 9.28
C ASP A 173 -1.24 17.53 9.49
N SER A 174 -0.20 17.42 8.67
CA SER A 174 0.74 16.28 8.73
C SER A 174 1.83 16.44 9.79
N THR A 175 1.85 17.54 10.55
CA THR A 175 2.84 17.78 11.61
C THR A 175 2.36 17.41 13.01
N SER A 176 1.04 17.39 13.20
CA SER A 176 0.40 17.07 14.48
C SER A 176 -0.09 15.62 14.53
N ILE A 177 -0.20 15.07 15.74
CA ILE A 177 -0.81 13.75 15.95
C ILE A 177 -2.29 13.81 15.53
N ASP A 178 -2.71 12.82 14.74
CA ASP A 178 -4.06 12.69 14.21
C ASP A 178 -5.05 12.13 15.26
N TYR A 179 -5.24 12.82 16.39
CA TYR A 179 -6.27 12.42 17.35
C TYR A 179 -7.67 12.44 16.73
N HIS A 180 -7.91 13.41 15.84
CA HIS A 180 -9.16 13.56 15.12
C HIS A 180 -8.93 13.97 13.67
N LEU A 181 -9.85 13.61 12.79
CA LEU A 181 -9.90 14.04 11.40
C LEU A 181 -11.15 14.89 11.16
N ALA A 182 -10.97 16.04 10.52
CA ALA A 182 -12.04 17.01 10.32
C ALA A 182 -12.81 16.75 9.03
N LEU A 183 -14.13 16.78 9.12
CA LEU A 183 -15.07 16.72 8.00
C LEU A 183 -15.70 18.09 7.76
N GLU A 184 -15.94 18.43 6.50
CA GLU A 184 -16.81 19.55 6.13
C GLU A 184 -18.24 19.25 6.59
N GLY A 185 -18.90 20.22 7.25
CA GLY A 185 -20.29 20.08 7.69
C GLY A 185 -20.48 19.64 9.15
N ARG A 186 -21.74 19.59 9.58
CA ARG A 186 -22.16 19.23 10.95
C ARG A 186 -22.94 17.92 10.94
N TYR A 187 -22.37 16.91 11.57
CA TYR A 187 -22.92 15.57 11.70
C TYR A 187 -23.19 15.22 13.16
N PRO A 188 -24.24 14.46 13.49
CA PRO A 188 -24.51 14.07 14.87
C PRO A 188 -23.32 13.32 15.49
N VAL A 189 -23.00 13.64 16.75
CA VAL A 189 -22.02 12.88 17.54
C VAL A 189 -22.48 11.43 17.66
N GLY A 190 -21.56 10.48 17.54
CA GLY A 190 -21.86 9.06 17.50
C GLY A 190 -22.21 8.51 16.12
N SER A 191 -22.26 9.35 15.07
CA SER A 191 -22.52 8.87 13.71
C SER A 191 -21.32 8.07 13.19
N PRO A 192 -21.52 6.84 12.67
CA PRO A 192 -20.47 6.10 11.98
C PRO A 192 -19.98 6.84 10.72
N VAL A 193 -18.68 6.78 10.47
CA VAL A 193 -18.03 7.38 9.31
C VAL A 193 -17.18 6.32 8.61
N VAL A 194 -17.40 6.14 7.31
CA VAL A 194 -16.64 5.23 6.46
C VAL A 194 -15.77 6.04 5.51
N MET A 195 -14.50 5.65 5.39
CA MET A 195 -13.56 6.17 4.40
C MET A 195 -12.88 5.00 3.69
N CYS A 196 -12.37 5.22 2.49
CA CYS A 196 -11.51 4.26 1.80
C CYS A 196 -10.41 5.01 1.07
N PHE A 197 -9.16 4.71 1.42
CA PHE A 197 -7.98 5.40 0.90
C PHE A 197 -6.75 4.49 1.03
N ARG A 198 -5.68 4.83 0.32
CA ARG A 198 -4.44 4.07 0.40
C ARG A 198 -3.82 4.21 1.78
N THR A 199 -3.46 3.13 2.45
CA THR A 199 -2.84 3.18 3.78
C THR A 199 -1.65 2.24 3.89
N GLN A 200 -0.83 2.44 4.92
CA GLN A 200 0.13 1.45 5.41
C GLN A 200 -0.21 1.25 6.88
N ILE A 201 -1.09 0.29 7.18
CA ILE A 201 -1.66 0.12 8.53
C ILE A 201 -0.56 -0.02 9.58
N PHE A 202 0.53 -0.70 9.28
CA PHE A 202 1.64 -0.92 10.23
C PHE A 202 2.36 0.36 10.71
N VAL A 203 2.14 1.52 10.08
CA VAL A 203 2.64 2.83 10.57
C VAL A 203 1.53 3.69 11.19
N THR A 204 0.34 3.13 11.37
CA THR A 204 -0.81 3.75 12.04
C THR A 204 -1.10 3.00 13.36
N ARG A 205 -2.18 3.38 14.04
CA ARG A 205 -2.67 2.73 15.27
C ARG A 205 -4.12 2.26 15.13
N SER A 206 -4.51 1.93 13.91
CA SER A 206 -5.83 1.35 13.62
C SER A 206 -5.88 -0.10 14.06
N ASP A 207 -7.02 -0.50 14.62
CA ASP A 207 -7.36 -1.92 14.72
C ASP A 207 -7.71 -2.46 13.32
N VAL A 208 -7.55 -3.77 13.15
CA VAL A 208 -7.89 -4.53 11.94
C VAL A 208 -8.96 -5.55 12.28
N ALA A 209 -10.16 -5.33 11.77
CA ALA A 209 -11.28 -6.25 11.91
C ALA A 209 -11.42 -7.14 10.66
N LEU A 210 -11.31 -8.45 10.85
CA LEU A 210 -11.49 -9.44 9.79
C LEU A 210 -12.95 -9.85 9.73
N VAL A 211 -13.60 -9.59 8.59
CA VAL A 211 -15.03 -9.88 8.39
C VAL A 211 -15.22 -10.87 7.25
N SER A 212 -15.76 -12.05 7.54
CA SER A 212 -16.09 -13.07 6.54
C SER A 212 -17.58 -12.99 6.14
N GLY A 213 -18.01 -13.84 5.20
CA GLY A 213 -19.43 -14.06 4.90
C GLY A 213 -20.16 -12.91 4.20
N ILE A 214 -19.44 -11.84 3.83
CA ILE A 214 -19.98 -10.67 3.12
C ILE A 214 -20.64 -11.08 1.80
N GLN A 215 -20.01 -11.94 1.00
CA GLN A 215 -20.52 -12.39 -0.30
C GLN A 215 -21.79 -13.24 -0.17
N SER A 216 -21.97 -13.93 0.96
CA SER A 216 -23.17 -14.70 1.27
C SER A 216 -24.26 -13.88 1.98
N GLY A 217 -24.03 -12.59 2.27
CA GLY A 217 -24.95 -11.75 3.02
C GLY A 217 -25.05 -12.09 4.51
N ASN A 218 -24.09 -12.85 5.05
CA ASN A 218 -24.03 -13.25 6.46
C ASN A 218 -22.68 -12.82 7.06
N PRO A 219 -22.47 -11.51 7.31
CA PRO A 219 -21.19 -11.00 7.78
C PRO A 219 -20.88 -11.47 9.21
N VAL A 220 -19.66 -11.95 9.44
CA VAL A 220 -19.19 -12.43 10.74
C VAL A 220 -17.86 -11.75 11.07
N LEU A 221 -17.74 -11.20 12.29
CA LEU A 221 -16.46 -10.68 12.80
C LEU A 221 -15.61 -11.84 13.33
N GLU A 222 -14.66 -12.29 12.50
CA GLU A 222 -13.80 -13.43 12.79
C GLU A 222 -12.73 -13.08 13.81
N ALA A 223 -12.04 -11.96 13.64
CA ALA A 223 -10.93 -11.61 14.51
C ALA A 223 -10.66 -10.10 14.54
N LEU A 224 -9.99 -9.68 15.59
CA LEU A 224 -9.46 -8.33 15.77
C LEU A 224 -7.96 -8.40 16.00
N TYR A 225 -7.22 -7.51 15.34
CA TYR A 225 -5.79 -7.33 15.52
C TYR A 225 -5.45 -5.85 15.68
N ASP A 226 -4.33 -5.54 16.32
CA ASP A 226 -3.74 -4.20 16.25
C ASP A 226 -3.00 -4.00 14.91
N SER A 227 -2.51 -2.78 14.67
CA SER A 227 -1.78 -2.45 13.44
C SER A 227 -0.45 -3.19 13.26
N LEU A 228 0.06 -3.83 14.32
CA LEU A 228 1.32 -4.58 14.33
C LEU A 228 1.08 -6.10 14.22
N GLY A 229 -0.17 -6.54 14.14
CA GLY A 229 -0.54 -7.94 13.98
C GLY A 229 -0.68 -8.71 15.29
N HIS A 230 -0.79 -8.04 16.43
CA HIS A 230 -1.14 -8.71 17.69
C HIS A 230 -2.65 -8.88 17.83
N PRO A 231 -3.15 -10.03 18.31
CA PRO A 231 -4.57 -10.23 18.50
C PRO A 231 -5.13 -9.32 19.60
N ILE A 232 -6.33 -8.78 19.38
CA ILE A 232 -7.08 -7.97 20.34
C ILE A 232 -8.27 -8.80 20.87
N PRO A 233 -8.54 -8.82 22.19
CA PRO A 233 -9.73 -9.47 22.73
C PRO A 233 -11.03 -8.86 22.16
N GLY A 234 -11.95 -9.71 21.66
CA GLY A 234 -13.31 -9.27 21.29
C GLY A 234 -13.80 -9.65 19.89
N GLY A 235 -12.95 -10.18 19.01
CA GLY A 235 -13.37 -10.92 17.80
C GLY A 235 -13.50 -12.41 18.12
N GLN A 236 -14.37 -13.17 17.44
CA GLN A 236 -14.58 -14.59 17.77
C GLN A 236 -13.34 -15.44 17.46
N HIS A 237 -12.47 -15.63 18.45
CA HIS A 237 -11.59 -16.77 18.54
C HIS A 237 -12.43 -18.03 18.81
N GLU A 238 -12.48 -18.97 17.87
CA GLU A 238 -12.54 -20.39 18.25
C GLU A 238 -11.15 -20.87 18.67
#